data_AF-A0A317Z2R7-F1
#
_entry.id   AF-A0A317Z2R7-F1
#
_cell.length_a   1.000
_cell.length_b   1.000
_cell.length_c   1.000
_cell.angle_alpha   90.00
_cell.angle_beta   90.00
_cell.angle_gamma   90.00
#
_symmetry.space_group_name_H-M   'P 1'
#
loop_
_entity.id
_entity.type
_entity.pdbx_description
1 polymer ?
#
loop_
_entity_poly.entity_id
_entity_poly.type
_entity_poly.pdbx_seq_one_letter_code
_entity_poly.pdbx_strand_id
1 'polypeptide(L)' 'CIDRMKAFQKQGKTIFFVSHSASQIRKMCDKALWIHYGQMVVYDDVNVVIKRYNALVQKIKHMPKSE' A
#
# COMPACT_ATOMS: atom_id res chain seq x y z
N CYS A 1 -18.69 -1.38 -5.37
CA CYS A 1 -17.91 -0.24 -4.82
C CYS A 1 -16.64 0.07 -5.64
N ILE A 2 -15.77 -0.91 -5.90
CA ILE A 2 -14.51 -0.70 -6.67
C ILE A 2 -14.75 -0.08 -8.05
N ASP A 3 -15.75 -0.54 -8.79
CA ASP A 3 -15.99 -0.04 -10.16
C ASP A 3 -16.36 1.43 -10.19
N ARG A 4 -17.06 1.91 -9.15
CA ARG A 4 -17.41 3.33 -9.01
C ARG A 4 -16.19 4.19 -8.68
N MET A 5 -15.26 3.67 -7.88
CA MET A 5 -13.99 4.35 -7.62
C MET A 5 -13.14 4.43 -8.89
N LYS A 6 -13.08 3.35 -9.68
CA LYS A 6 -12.40 3.35 -10.99
C LYS A 6 -13.05 4.31 -11.98
N ALA A 7 -14.38 4.43 -11.98
CA ALA A 7 -15.07 5.42 -12.79
C ALA A 7 -14.69 6.86 -12.40
N PHE A 8 -14.58 7.15 -11.11
CA PHE A 8 -14.10 8.45 -10.63
C PHE A 8 -12.62 8.71 -10.98
N GLN A 9 -11.77 7.70 -10.90
CA GLN A 9 -10.37 7.80 -11.34
C GLN A 9 -10.29 8.16 -12.83
N LYS A 10 -11.10 7.50 -13.68
CA LYS A 10 -11.20 7.81 -15.13
C LYS A 10 -11.69 9.23 -15.42
N GLN A 11 -12.44 9.84 -14.51
CA GLN A 11 -12.86 11.25 -14.59
C GLN A 11 -11.75 12.23 -14.15
N GLY A 12 -10.54 11.75 -13.85
CA GLY A 12 -9.42 12.58 -13.40
C GLY A 12 -9.47 12.97 -11.93
N LYS A 13 -10.34 12.35 -11.11
CA LYS A 13 -10.42 12.65 -9.68
C LYS A 13 -9.28 11.98 -8.92
N THR A 14 -8.67 12.71 -7.99
CA THR A 14 -7.70 12.15 -7.03
C THR A 14 -8.45 11.40 -5.94
N ILE A 15 -8.06 10.15 -5.69
CA ILE A 15 -8.70 9.27 -4.71
C ILE A 15 -7.63 8.78 -3.74
N PHE A 16 -7.88 8.93 -2.45
CA PHE A 16 -7.08 8.28 -1.41
C PHE A 16 -7.72 6.94 -1.06
N PHE A 17 -6.93 5.87 -1.18
CA PHE A 17 -7.35 4.51 -0.85
C PHE A 17 -6.39 3.92 0.20
N VAL A 18 -6.95 3.45 1.31
CA VAL A 18 -6.19 2.89 2.43
C VAL A 18 -6.61 1.45 2.66
N SER A 19 -5.65 0.54 2.69
CA SER A 19 -5.88 -0.88 2.96
C SER A 19 -4.62 -1.54 3.52
N HIS A 20 -4.79 -2.57 4.33
CA HIS A 20 -3.71 -3.45 4.78
C HIS A 20 -3.36 -4.55 3.76
N SER A 21 -4.20 -4.73 2.74
CA SER A 21 -4.00 -5.74 1.71
C SER A 21 -3.17 -5.19 0.55
N ALA A 22 -1.94 -5.69 0.42
CA ALA A 22 -1.07 -5.36 -0.70
C ALA A 22 -1.70 -5.68 -2.07
N SER A 23 -2.53 -6.73 -2.17
CA SER A 23 -3.19 -7.11 -3.42
C SER A 23 -4.28 -6.12 -3.83
N GLN A 24 -4.99 -5.53 -2.86
CA GLN A 24 -5.98 -4.48 -3.12
C GLN A 24 -5.30 -3.17 -3.50
N ILE A 25 -4.26 -2.78 -2.77
CA ILE A 25 -3.46 -1.57 -3.06
C ILE A 25 -2.90 -1.64 -4.50
N ARG A 26 -2.31 -2.77 -4.90
CA ARG A 26 -1.77 -2.98 -6.27
C ARG A 26 -2.83 -2.80 -7.36
N LYS A 27 -4.08 -3.20 -7.11
CA LYS A 27 -5.17 -3.16 -8.10
C LYS A 27 -5.82 -1.78 -8.24
N MET A 28 -5.66 -0.91 -7.24
CA MET A 28 -6.43 0.33 -7.11
C MET A 28 -5.58 1.60 -7.19
N CYS A 29 -4.29 1.51 -6.87
CA CYS A 29 -3.43 2.68 -6.73
C CYS A 29 -2.33 2.69 -7.79
N ASP A 30 -2.03 3.87 -8.33
CA ASP A 30 -0.86 4.08 -9.20
C ASP A 30 0.40 4.33 -8.37
N LYS A 31 0.26 5.11 -7.29
CA LYS A 31 1.30 5.38 -6.30
C LYS A 31 0.83 4.98 -4.92
N ALA A 32 1.77 4.65 -4.03
CA ALA A 32 1.46 4.33 -2.64
C ALA A 32 2.35 5.12 -1.68
N LEU A 33 1.76 5.42 -0.52
CA LEU A 33 2.45 5.99 0.63
C LEU A 33 2.46 4.93 1.73
N TRP A 34 3.65 4.55 2.20
CA TRP A 34 3.77 3.66 3.34
C TRP A 34 4.12 4.45 4.60
N ILE A 35 3.25 4.31 5.61
CA ILE A 35 3.42 4.87 6.94
C ILE A 35 3.75 3.74 7.93
N HIS A 36 4.76 3.95 8.76
CA HIS A 36 5.17 3.04 9.82
C HIS A 36 5.38 3.83 11.11
N TYR A 37 4.65 3.48 12.18
CA TYR A 37 4.69 4.18 13.47
C TYR A 37 4.56 5.72 13.36
N GLY A 38 3.61 6.18 12.53
CA GLY A 38 3.36 7.61 12.33
C GLY A 38 4.35 8.32 11.41
N GLN A 39 5.38 7.62 10.91
CA GLN A 39 6.37 8.20 10.00
C GLN A 39 6.17 7.74 8.56
N MET A 40 6.37 8.66 7.63
CA MET A 40 6.41 8.36 6.20
C MET A 40 7.70 7.63 5.86
N VAL A 41 7.61 6.38 5.45
CA VAL A 41 8.78 5.56 5.11
C VAL A 41 9.13 5.67 3.63
N VAL A 42 8.12 5.61 2.76
CA VAL A 42 8.31 5.71 1.30
C VAL A 42 7.03 6.20 0.61
N TYR A 43 7.22 7.00 -0.43
CA TYR A 43 6.19 7.39 -1.39
C TYR A 43 6.73 7.17 -2.81
N ASP A 44 6.16 6.22 -3.55
CA ASP A 44 6.65 5.83 -4.88
C ASP A 44 5.56 5.07 -5.67
N ASP A 45 5.91 4.54 -6.85
CA ASP A 45 5.09 3.56 -7.58
C ASP A 45 4.61 2.44 -6.65
N VAL A 46 3.34 2.06 -6.83
CA VAL A 46 2.67 1.08 -5.98
C VAL A 46 3.44 -0.23 -5.86
N ASN A 47 4.12 -0.69 -6.92
CA ASN A 47 4.83 -1.96 -6.94
C ASN A 47 6.12 -1.88 -6.12
N VAL A 48 6.83 -0.75 -6.19
CA VAL A 48 8.05 -0.50 -5.40
C VAL A 48 7.72 -0.49 -3.91
N VAL A 49 6.67 0.24 -3.52
CA VAL A 49 6.22 0.34 -2.12
C VAL A 49 5.76 -1.01 -1.60
N ILE A 50 4.94 -1.76 -2.35
CA ILE A 50 4.49 -3.09 -1.95
C ILE A 50 5.67 -4.06 -1.77
N LYS A 51 6.67 -4.02 -2.66
CA LYS A 51 7.86 -4.87 -2.53
C LYS A 51 8.59 -4.61 -1.21
N ARG A 52 8.82 -3.32 -0.87
CA ARG A 52 9.47 -2.92 0.39
C ARG A 52 8.64 -3.30 1.61
N TYR A 53 7.33 -3.04 1.58
CA TYR A 53 6.40 -3.41 2.65
C TYR A 53 6.40 -4.91 2.91
N ASN A 54 6.30 -5.73 1.86
CA ASN A 54 6.31 -7.18 2.00
C ASN A 54 7.65 -7.71 2.55
N ALA A 55 8.77 -7.11 2.17
CA ALA A 55 10.07 -7.48 2.72
C ALA A 55 10.12 -7.23 4.25
N LEU A 56 9.57 -6.11 4.73
CA LEU A 56 9.45 -5.86 6.16
C LEU A 56 8.54 -6.91 6.84
N VAL A 57 7.35 -7.16 6.28
CA VAL A 57 6.39 -8.13 6.85
C VAL A 57 7.03 -9.51 6.95
N GLN A 58 7.78 -9.95 5.94
CA GLN A 58 8.50 -11.21 5.99
C GLN A 58 9.59 -11.19 7.06
N LYS A 59 10.37 -10.11 7.17
CA LYS A 59 11.40 -9.97 8.21
C LYS A 59 10.79 -10.07 9.62
N ILE A 60 9.64 -9.43 9.86
CA ILE A 60 8.92 -9.49 11.13
C ILE A 60 8.42 -10.91 11.42
N LYS A 61 7.87 -11.60 10.41
CA LYS A 61 7.39 -12.99 10.58
C LYS A 61 8.50 -13.98 10.94
N HIS A 62 9.71 -13.76 10.44
CA HIS A 62 10.87 -14.63 10.70
C HIS A 62 11.70 -14.18 11.91
N MET A 63 11.32 -13.09 12.58
CA MET A 63 11.93 -12.71 13.85
C MET A 63 11.38 -13.64 14.95
N PRO A 64 12.25 -14.32 15.73
CA PRO A 64 11.79 -15.00 16.92
C PRO A 64 11.14 -13.97 17.84
N LYS A 65 9.99 -14.32 18.43
CA LYS A 65 9.42 -13.51 19.49
C LYS A 65 10.46 -13.49 20.62
N SER A 66 10.98 -12.31 20.93
CA SER A 66 11.63 -12.09 22.22
C SER A 66 10.59 -12.36 23.29
N GLU A 67 10.81 -13.40 24.10
CA GLU A 67 10.13 -13.58 25.39
C GLU A 67 10.36 -12.36 26.29
#